data_AF-A0A537ED04-F1
#
_entry.id   AF-A0A537ED04-F1
#
_cell.length_a   1.000
_cell.length_b   1.000
_cell.length_c   1.000
_cell.angle_alpha   90.00
_cell.angle_beta   90.00
_cell.angle_gamma   90.00
#
_symmetry.space_group_name_H-M   'P 1'
#
loop_
_entity.id
_entity.type
_entity.pdbx_description
1 polymer ?
#
loop_
_entity_poly.entity_id
_entity_poly.type
_entity_poly.pdbx_seq_one_letter_code
_entity_poly.pdbx_strand_id
1 'polypeptide(L)'
;MANQGHLSLFNPPATPCLECFMPTARPAPTSDNCETLGVTSTIVGMIGTIAASEAAKKLLGLPTRILGQLLTIDLAGPEFLFTKISKRDKCAGCNSSRSETVHHDSVVMLCGDNVANVLPQKEVSLDLQSLNTKIPKESIVASSDSVFVYTRQAHRISVFKTGRLLIGHVGTEETARQVASDVWNEIL
;
A
#
# COMPACT_ATOMS: atom_id res chain seq x y z
N MET A 1 -16.56 11.39 9.81
CA MET A 1 -16.15 11.38 8.39
C MET A 1 -14.83 12.11 8.27
N ALA A 2 -13.80 11.43 7.78
CA ALA A 2 -12.48 12.02 7.59
C ALA A 2 -12.52 13.08 6.48
N ASN A 3 -12.13 14.31 6.82
CA ASN A 3 -12.12 15.50 5.96
C ASN A 3 -10.72 16.11 5.81
N GLN A 4 -9.70 15.43 6.33
CA GLN A 4 -8.32 15.88 6.30
C GLN A 4 -7.50 14.99 5.37
N GLY A 5 -6.59 15.60 4.62
CA GLY A 5 -5.67 14.91 3.73
C GLY A 5 -4.26 15.47 3.84
N HIS A 6 -3.26 14.62 3.59
CA HIS A 6 -1.86 14.99 3.63
C HIS A 6 -1.15 14.67 2.31
N LEU A 7 -0.28 15.57 1.86
CA LEU A 7 0.52 15.42 0.65
C LEU A 7 1.94 15.90 0.90
N SER A 8 2.94 15.15 0.41
CA SER A 8 4.34 15.55 0.47
C SER A 8 5.06 15.09 -0.79
N LEU A 9 6.06 15.86 -1.23
CA LEU A 9 6.97 15.46 -2.31
C LEU A 9 8.38 15.26 -1.75
N PHE A 10 8.94 14.06 -1.92
CA PHE A 10 10.27 13.72 -1.45
C PHE A 10 11.24 13.56 -2.63
N ASN A 11 12.45 14.11 -2.50
CA ASN A 11 13.58 14.03 -3.44
C ASN A 11 14.90 13.82 -2.66
N PRO A 12 15.07 12.70 -1.93
CA PRO A 12 16.32 12.40 -1.24
C PRO A 12 17.49 12.24 -2.24
N PRO A 13 18.74 12.59 -1.86
CA PRO A 13 19.16 13.06 -0.54
C PRO A 13 18.94 14.57 -0.31
N ALA A 14 18.45 15.32 -1.31
CA ALA A 14 18.25 16.77 -1.22
C ALA A 14 17.13 17.17 -0.23
N THR A 15 16.17 16.28 0.02
CA THR A 15 15.11 16.43 1.04
C THR A 15 15.13 15.25 2.04
N PRO A 16 14.39 15.32 3.16
CA PRO A 16 13.99 14.10 3.88
C PRO A 16 13.31 13.08 2.96
N CYS A 17 13.35 11.80 3.33
CA CYS A 17 12.51 10.75 2.75
C CYS A 17 11.32 10.44 3.66
N LEU A 18 10.44 9.53 3.22
CA LEU A 18 9.31 9.08 4.05
C LEU A 18 9.77 8.51 5.40
N GLU A 19 10.84 7.73 5.41
CA GLU A 19 11.46 7.16 6.62
C GLU A 19 12.00 8.25 7.57
N CYS A 20 12.37 9.44 7.08
CA CYS A 20 12.68 10.57 7.97
C CYS A 20 11.45 11.06 8.76
N PHE A 21 10.28 11.01 8.12
CA PHE A 21 9.02 11.47 8.69
C PHE A 21 8.30 10.41 9.52
N MET A 22 8.33 9.15 9.07
CA MET A 22 7.62 8.01 9.64
C MET A 22 8.57 6.81 9.87
N PRO A 23 9.44 6.86 10.89
CA PRO A 23 10.52 5.89 11.07
C PRO A 23 10.10 4.51 11.61
N THR A 24 8.90 4.42 12.17
CA THR A 24 8.37 3.20 12.80
C THR A 24 6.88 3.05 12.47
N ALA A 25 6.51 3.30 11.21
CA ALA A 25 5.14 3.07 10.75
C ALA A 25 4.84 1.56 10.78
N ARG A 26 4.40 1.08 11.94
CA ARG A 26 3.68 -0.19 12.04
C ARG A 26 2.19 0.11 11.97
N PRO A 27 1.39 -0.69 11.25
CA PRO A 27 -0.06 -0.60 11.35
C PRO A 27 -0.43 -0.67 12.85
N ALA A 28 -1.05 0.38 13.38
CA ALA A 28 -1.59 0.30 14.72
C ALA A 28 -2.80 -0.65 14.66
N PRO A 29 -2.86 -1.71 15.49
CA PRO A 29 -3.95 -2.69 15.42
C PRO A 29 -5.33 -2.12 15.75
N THR A 30 -5.39 -0.86 16.20
CA THR A 30 -6.59 -0.21 16.75
C THR A 30 -6.88 1.17 16.17
N SER A 31 -6.23 1.58 15.08
CA SER A 31 -6.63 2.84 14.42
C SER A 31 -7.92 2.60 13.65
N ASP A 32 -8.95 3.37 13.98
CA ASP A 32 -10.14 3.50 13.17
C ASP A 32 -9.77 3.65 11.68
N ASN A 33 -10.40 2.87 10.81
CA ASN A 33 -10.02 2.77 9.41
C ASN A 33 -11.04 3.50 8.51
N CYS A 34 -10.71 3.68 7.23
CA CYS A 34 -11.60 4.37 6.29
C CYS A 34 -12.96 3.68 6.12
N GLU A 35 -13.05 2.39 6.44
CA GLU A 35 -14.27 1.59 6.40
C GLU A 35 -15.20 1.91 7.59
N THR A 36 -14.65 2.16 8.79
CA THR A 36 -15.46 2.51 9.97
C THR A 36 -15.78 4.01 10.08
N LEU A 37 -14.83 4.91 9.78
CA LEU A 37 -15.04 6.36 9.93
C LEU A 37 -15.62 7.05 8.70
N GLY A 38 -15.50 6.41 7.54
CA GLY A 38 -15.79 6.99 6.24
C GLY A 38 -14.81 8.12 5.86
N VAL A 39 -14.61 8.31 4.57
CA VAL A 39 -13.80 9.41 4.00
C VAL A 39 -14.63 10.19 2.98
N THR A 40 -14.53 11.51 3.01
CA THR A 40 -15.27 12.35 2.06
C THR A 40 -14.62 12.28 0.68
N SER A 41 -15.42 11.99 -0.35
CA SER A 41 -14.93 11.92 -1.75
C SER A 41 -14.25 13.22 -2.19
N THR A 42 -14.69 14.37 -1.69
CA THR A 42 -14.12 15.70 -1.98
C THR A 42 -12.66 15.82 -1.53
N ILE A 43 -12.29 15.39 -0.32
CA ILE A 43 -10.88 15.48 0.13
C ILE A 43 -10.00 14.54 -0.69
N VAL A 44 -10.50 13.36 -1.06
CA VAL A 44 -9.79 12.41 -1.92
C VAL A 44 -9.53 13.02 -3.31
N GLY A 45 -10.56 13.61 -3.93
CA GLY A 45 -10.43 14.27 -5.23
C GLY A 45 -9.47 15.47 -5.21
N MET A 46 -9.51 16.27 -4.13
CA MET A 46 -8.62 17.41 -3.97
C MET A 46 -7.16 17.00 -3.81
N ILE A 47 -6.87 16.05 -2.93
CA ILE A 47 -5.51 15.52 -2.73
C ILE A 47 -4.97 14.91 -4.03
N GLY A 48 -5.78 14.11 -4.73
CA GLY A 48 -5.39 13.50 -6.00
C GLY A 48 -5.05 14.53 -7.08
N THR A 49 -5.86 15.58 -7.20
CA THR A 49 -5.64 16.66 -8.17
C THR A 49 -4.34 17.43 -7.88
N ILE A 50 -4.10 17.78 -6.62
CA ILE A 50 -2.88 18.49 -6.22
C ILE A 50 -1.67 17.58 -6.41
N ALA A 51 -1.75 16.31 -6.01
CA ALA A 51 -0.67 15.34 -6.21
C ALA A 51 -0.27 15.21 -7.69
N ALA A 52 -1.25 15.10 -8.60
CA ALA A 52 -1.00 15.04 -10.04
C ALA A 52 -0.33 16.31 -10.57
N SER A 53 -0.78 17.49 -10.12
CA SER A 53 -0.18 18.78 -10.49
C SER A 53 1.28 18.89 -10.01
N GLU A 54 1.56 18.49 -8.77
CA GLU A 54 2.91 18.54 -8.21
C GLU A 54 3.85 17.54 -8.88
N ALA A 55 3.36 16.36 -9.24
CA ALA A 55 4.10 15.39 -10.06
C ALA A 55 4.42 15.96 -11.46
N ALA A 56 3.44 16.56 -12.13
CA ALA A 56 3.63 17.18 -13.44
C ALA A 56 4.66 18.32 -13.38
N LYS A 57 4.58 19.19 -12.37
CA LYS A 57 5.58 20.25 -12.15
C LYS A 57 6.98 19.67 -11.96
N LYS A 58 7.12 18.60 -11.18
CA LYS A 58 8.41 17.93 -10.97
C LYS A 58 8.98 17.36 -12.27
N LEU A 59 8.15 16.75 -13.12
CA LEU A 59 8.57 16.21 -14.42
C LEU A 59 9.00 17.30 -15.40
N LEU A 60 8.35 18.47 -15.34
CA LEU A 60 8.65 19.62 -16.19
C LEU A 60 9.78 20.53 -15.63
N GLY A 61 10.36 20.20 -14.48
CA GLY A 61 11.36 21.03 -13.83
C GLY A 61 10.82 22.35 -13.26
N LEU A 62 9.50 22.45 -13.05
CA LEU A 62 8.84 23.63 -12.48
C LEU A 62 8.99 23.66 -10.95
N PRO A 63 9.01 24.85 -10.34
CA PRO A 63 9.12 24.98 -8.89
C PRO A 63 7.91 24.40 -8.16
N THR A 64 8.16 23.84 -6.97
CA THR A 64 7.13 23.30 -6.07
C THR A 64 7.39 23.69 -4.63
N ARG A 65 6.31 24.07 -3.93
CA ARG A 65 6.36 24.43 -2.51
C ARG A 65 6.33 23.20 -1.61
N ILE A 66 5.83 22.05 -2.07
CA ILE A 66 5.67 20.87 -1.20
C ILE A 66 6.92 19.99 -1.13
N LEU A 67 8.02 20.39 -1.77
CA LEU A 67 9.28 19.67 -1.73
C LEU A 67 9.84 19.62 -0.29
N GLY A 68 9.88 18.44 0.32
CA GLY A 68 10.30 18.26 1.72
C GLY A 68 9.35 18.92 2.74
N GLN A 69 8.10 19.19 2.36
CA GLN A 69 7.08 19.75 3.23
C GLN A 69 5.84 18.83 3.23
N LEU A 70 5.18 18.73 4.37
CA LEU A 70 3.86 18.14 4.51
C LEU A 70 2.82 19.23 4.31
N LEU A 71 2.07 19.14 3.22
CA LEU A 71 0.83 19.87 3.04
C LEU A 71 -0.29 19.11 3.76
N THR A 72 -0.92 19.74 4.73
CA THR A 72 -2.18 19.28 5.33
C THR A 72 -3.32 20.14 4.81
N ILE A 73 -4.36 19.48 4.32
CA ILE A 73 -5.61 20.11 3.88
C ILE A 73 -6.70 19.63 4.82
N ASP A 74 -7.38 20.55 5.48
CA ASP A 74 -8.52 20.26 6.33
C ASP A 74 -9.78 20.94 5.77
N LEU A 75 -10.81 20.16 5.43
CA LEU A 75 -12.06 20.71 4.88
C LEU A 75 -13.11 21.07 5.95
N ALA A 76 -12.84 20.82 7.25
CA ALA A 76 -13.76 21.20 8.33
C ALA A 76 -13.70 22.72 8.61
N GLY A 77 -12.51 23.29 8.58
CA GLY A 77 -12.27 24.72 8.49
C GLY A 77 -11.25 24.93 7.39
N PRO A 78 -11.66 25.19 6.12
CA PRO A 78 -10.83 25.04 4.93
C PRO A 78 -9.45 25.69 5.06
N GLU A 79 -8.45 24.89 5.42
CA GLU A 79 -7.11 25.34 5.76
C GLU A 79 -6.06 24.53 5.00
N PHE A 80 -5.01 25.24 4.56
CA PHE A 80 -3.82 24.68 3.92
C PHE A 80 -2.62 24.96 4.82
N LEU A 81 -2.19 23.95 5.57
CA LEU A 81 -1.04 24.05 6.46
C LEU A 81 0.19 23.42 5.80
N PHE A 82 1.27 24.20 5.69
CA PHE A 82 2.56 23.73 5.19
C PHE A 82 3.51 23.52 6.36
N THR A 83 3.87 22.27 6.62
CA THR A 83 4.79 21.89 7.70
C THR A 83 6.10 21.39 7.11
N LYS A 84 7.22 22.01 7.47
CA LYS A 84 8.54 21.55 7.04
C LYS A 84 8.87 20.19 7.66
N ILE A 85 9.30 19.23 6.85
CA ILE A 85 9.77 17.93 7.34
C ILE A 85 11.29 18.02 7.54
N SER A 86 11.76 17.58 8.70
CA SER A 86 13.20 17.56 9.03
C SER A 86 13.86 16.28 8.51
N LYS A 87 15.06 16.41 7.94
CA LYS A 87 15.90 15.26 7.57
C LYS A 87 16.59 14.72 8.83
N ARG A 88 16.58 13.39 9.01
CA ARG A 88 17.33 12.73 10.11
C ARG A 88 18.77 12.46 9.66
N ASP A 89 19.74 12.82 10.49
CA ASP A 89 21.18 12.67 10.19
C ASP A 89 21.62 11.22 10.00
N LYS A 90 20.98 10.29 10.70
CA LYS A 90 21.27 8.84 10.62
C LYS A 90 20.08 8.06 10.05
N CYS A 91 19.37 8.63 9.06
CA CYS A 91 18.22 7.96 8.45
C CYS A 91 18.64 6.67 7.74
N ALA A 92 18.09 5.53 8.19
CA ALA A 92 18.33 4.24 7.54
C ALA A 92 17.84 4.21 6.08
N GLY A 93 16.80 4.98 5.74
CA GLY A 93 16.25 5.04 4.38
C GLY A 93 17.08 5.87 3.39
N CYS A 94 17.39 7.13 3.70
CA CYS A 94 18.04 8.04 2.74
C CYS A 94 19.53 8.34 3.00
N ASN A 95 20.11 7.88 4.11
CA ASN A 95 21.53 8.09 4.43
C ASN A 95 22.35 6.77 4.51
N SER A 96 21.72 5.60 4.37
CA SER A 96 22.46 4.34 4.27
C SER A 96 22.76 4.01 2.81
N SER A 97 23.95 3.46 2.52
CA SER A 97 24.34 3.00 1.18
C SER A 97 23.69 1.66 0.79
N ARG A 98 22.84 1.11 1.67
CA ARG A 98 22.19 -0.18 1.51
C ARG A 98 20.92 -0.17 2.37
N SER A 99 19.79 0.13 1.74
CA SER A 99 18.52 -0.33 2.31
C SER A 99 18.50 -1.83 2.07
N GLU A 100 18.89 -2.63 3.06
CA GLU A 100 18.33 -3.98 3.11
C GLU A 100 16.82 -3.78 3.13
N THR A 101 16.12 -4.34 2.15
CA THR A 101 14.66 -4.41 2.15
C THR A 101 14.28 -5.21 3.39
N VAL A 102 13.96 -4.51 4.48
CA VAL A 102 13.46 -5.14 5.71
C VAL A 102 12.04 -5.60 5.41
N HIS A 103 11.90 -6.78 4.80
CA HIS A 103 10.64 -7.52 4.77
C HIS A 103 10.39 -8.09 6.16
N HIS A 104 9.99 -7.25 7.12
CA HIS A 104 9.66 -7.76 8.46
C HIS A 104 8.25 -8.34 8.53
N ASP A 105 7.30 -7.77 7.77
CA ASP A 105 5.92 -8.20 7.81
C ASP A 105 5.48 -8.67 6.42
N SER A 106 5.46 -9.99 6.23
CA SER A 106 4.95 -10.63 5.02
C SER A 106 3.43 -10.47 4.88
N VAL A 107 2.73 -10.01 5.91
CA VAL A 107 1.27 -9.89 5.94
C VAL A 107 0.90 -8.54 6.52
N VAL A 108 0.01 -7.83 5.83
CA VAL A 108 -0.56 -6.57 6.29
C VAL A 108 -2.07 -6.60 6.04
N MET A 109 -2.86 -6.31 7.07
CA MET A 109 -4.31 -6.12 6.92
C MET A 109 -4.60 -4.81 6.20
N LEU A 110 -5.44 -4.87 5.16
CA LEU A 110 -5.92 -3.72 4.40
C LEU A 110 -7.28 -3.25 4.92
N CYS A 111 -7.61 -2.00 4.64
CA CYS A 111 -8.95 -1.47 4.86
C CYS A 111 -9.92 -2.02 3.80
N GLY A 112 -11.13 -2.42 4.22
CA GLY A 112 -12.16 -2.96 3.33
C GLY A 112 -12.23 -4.48 3.36
N ASP A 113 -13.38 -5.02 3.80
CA ASP A 113 -13.80 -6.42 3.61
C ASP A 113 -12.81 -7.47 4.17
N ASN A 114 -12.12 -7.14 5.26
CA ASN A 114 -11.19 -8.05 5.95
C ASN A 114 -10.16 -8.67 5.00
N VAL A 115 -9.54 -7.84 4.15
CA VAL A 115 -8.55 -8.28 3.15
C VAL A 115 -7.14 -8.18 3.71
N ALA A 116 -6.35 -9.25 3.57
CA ALA A 116 -4.92 -9.24 3.86
C ALA A 116 -4.08 -9.17 2.58
N ASN A 117 -3.06 -8.31 2.56
CA ASN A 117 -2.00 -8.33 1.55
C ASN A 117 -0.82 -9.15 2.06
N VAL A 118 -0.49 -10.21 1.33
CA VAL A 118 0.54 -11.17 1.71
C VAL A 118 1.64 -11.20 0.64
N LEU A 119 2.87 -10.91 1.04
CA LEU A 119 4.05 -10.89 0.20
C LEU A 119 4.81 -12.24 0.31
N PRO A 120 5.27 -12.81 -0.81
CA PRO A 120 6.06 -14.04 -0.77
C PRO A 120 7.45 -13.75 -0.16
N GLN A 121 8.06 -14.76 0.47
CA GLN A 121 9.40 -14.64 1.06
C GLN A 121 10.51 -14.44 0.01
N LYS A 122 10.27 -14.92 -1.21
CA LYS A 122 11.15 -14.75 -2.36
C LYS A 122 10.31 -14.28 -3.52
N GLU A 123 10.88 -13.41 -4.35
CA GLU A 123 10.21 -12.95 -5.55
C GLU A 123 10.05 -14.12 -6.53
N VAL A 124 8.81 -14.39 -6.97
CA VAL A 124 8.49 -15.47 -7.91
C VAL A 124 7.81 -14.86 -9.12
N SER A 125 8.11 -15.39 -10.31
CA SER A 125 7.36 -15.07 -11.53
C SER A 125 6.49 -16.26 -11.89
N LEU A 126 5.18 -16.15 -11.62
CA LEU A 126 4.20 -17.19 -11.91
C LEU A 126 3.67 -17.09 -13.34
N ASP A 127 3.42 -18.24 -13.97
CA ASP A 127 2.53 -18.32 -15.14
C ASP A 127 1.09 -18.53 -14.66
N LEU A 128 0.34 -17.44 -14.58
CA LEU A 128 -1.04 -17.46 -14.07
C LEU A 128 -1.99 -18.25 -14.97
N GLN A 129 -1.69 -18.39 -16.26
CA GLN A 129 -2.55 -19.14 -17.17
C GLN A 129 -2.54 -20.64 -16.86
N SER A 130 -1.41 -21.15 -16.34
CA SER A 130 -1.29 -22.53 -15.88
C SER A 130 -2.25 -22.86 -14.72
N LEU A 131 -2.71 -21.87 -13.96
CA LEU A 131 -3.63 -22.08 -12.85
C LEU A 131 -5.05 -22.47 -13.30
N ASN A 132 -5.42 -22.14 -14.55
CA ASN A 132 -6.73 -22.55 -15.10
C ASN A 132 -6.89 -24.08 -15.20
N THR A 133 -5.79 -24.85 -15.17
CA THR A 133 -5.83 -26.32 -15.19
C THR A 133 -5.77 -26.93 -13.81
N LYS A 134 -5.12 -26.26 -12.84
CA LYS A 134 -5.00 -26.72 -11.45
C LYS A 134 -6.24 -26.41 -10.61
N ILE A 135 -6.89 -25.26 -10.87
CA ILE A 135 -8.00 -24.76 -10.07
C ILE A 135 -9.35 -25.14 -10.71
N PRO A 136 -10.34 -25.64 -9.92
CA PRO A 136 -11.65 -25.98 -10.44
C PRO A 136 -12.34 -24.76 -11.09
N LYS A 137 -12.84 -24.92 -12.32
CA LYS A 137 -13.38 -23.83 -13.14
C LYS A 137 -14.53 -23.09 -12.45
N GLU A 138 -15.33 -23.80 -11.67
CA GLU A 138 -16.46 -23.27 -10.89
C GLU A 138 -16.04 -22.31 -9.79
N SER A 139 -14.79 -22.37 -9.34
CA SER A 139 -14.25 -21.50 -8.30
C SER A 139 -13.53 -20.27 -8.85
N ILE A 140 -13.26 -20.24 -10.17
CA ILE A 140 -12.56 -19.14 -10.82
C ILE A 140 -13.52 -17.96 -10.98
N VAL A 141 -13.10 -16.80 -10.47
CA VAL A 141 -13.84 -15.54 -10.56
C VAL A 141 -13.28 -14.67 -11.68
N ALA A 142 -11.96 -14.63 -11.85
CA ALA A 142 -11.30 -13.88 -12.90
C ALA A 142 -9.93 -14.48 -13.24
N SER A 143 -9.50 -14.40 -14.49
CA SER A 143 -8.21 -14.91 -14.94
C SER A 143 -7.62 -13.98 -16.00
N SER A 144 -6.37 -13.58 -15.84
CA SER A 144 -5.62 -12.70 -16.73
C SER A 144 -4.12 -12.92 -16.56
N ASP A 145 -3.31 -12.29 -17.41
CA ASP A 145 -1.84 -12.40 -17.35
C ASP A 145 -1.22 -11.72 -16.12
N SER A 146 -1.96 -10.84 -15.44
CA SER A 146 -1.45 -10.07 -14.28
C SER A 146 -2.06 -10.51 -12.95
N VAL A 147 -3.29 -11.05 -12.97
CA VAL A 147 -4.00 -11.50 -11.78
C VAL A 147 -4.89 -12.71 -12.07
N PHE A 148 -4.91 -13.66 -11.14
CA PHE A 148 -5.80 -14.81 -11.12
C PHE A 148 -6.60 -14.80 -9.82
N VAL A 149 -7.93 -14.83 -9.91
CA VAL A 149 -8.85 -14.70 -8.77
C VAL A 149 -9.75 -15.91 -8.70
N TYR A 150 -9.79 -16.56 -7.54
CA TYR A 150 -10.64 -17.71 -7.29
C TYR A 150 -11.12 -17.75 -5.85
N THR A 151 -12.18 -18.50 -5.59
CA THR A 151 -12.72 -18.72 -4.24
C THR A 151 -12.25 -20.06 -3.70
N ARG A 152 -11.70 -20.08 -2.48
CA ARG A 152 -11.28 -21.29 -1.77
C ARG A 152 -11.91 -21.30 -0.39
N GLN A 153 -12.74 -22.30 -0.11
CA GLN A 153 -13.53 -22.37 1.13
C GLN A 153 -14.33 -21.06 1.32
N ALA A 154 -14.07 -20.31 2.39
CA ALA A 154 -14.70 -19.02 2.67
C ALA A 154 -13.88 -17.81 2.17
N HIS A 155 -12.73 -18.02 1.54
CA HIS A 155 -11.80 -16.97 1.17
C HIS A 155 -11.82 -16.66 -0.32
N ARG A 156 -11.70 -15.37 -0.64
CA ARG A 156 -11.45 -14.89 -2.00
C ARG A 156 -9.96 -14.63 -2.17
N ILE A 157 -9.31 -15.40 -3.05
CA ILE A 157 -7.86 -15.34 -3.26
C ILE A 157 -7.59 -14.63 -4.58
N SER A 158 -6.74 -13.60 -4.55
CA SER A 158 -6.18 -12.98 -5.76
C SER A 158 -4.68 -13.21 -5.80
N VAL A 159 -4.22 -13.96 -6.78
CA VAL A 159 -2.82 -14.29 -7.03
C VAL A 159 -2.27 -13.35 -8.09
N PHE A 160 -1.20 -12.65 -7.79
CA PHE A 160 -0.48 -11.81 -8.75
C PHE A 160 0.73 -12.55 -9.32
N LYS A 161 1.17 -12.12 -10.51
CA LYS A 161 2.33 -12.70 -11.20
C LYS A 161 3.60 -12.76 -10.33
N THR A 162 3.74 -11.82 -9.39
CA THR A 162 4.88 -11.71 -8.46
C THR A 162 4.82 -12.71 -7.29
N GLY A 163 3.79 -13.56 -7.21
CA GLY A 163 3.52 -14.42 -6.06
C GLY A 163 2.84 -13.70 -4.90
N ARG A 164 2.59 -12.39 -4.99
CA ARG A 164 1.79 -11.63 -4.03
C ARG A 164 0.35 -12.16 -4.01
N LEU A 165 -0.23 -12.22 -2.81
CA LEU A 165 -1.62 -12.62 -2.59
C LEU A 165 -2.43 -11.48 -1.97
N LEU A 166 -3.68 -11.33 -2.41
CA LEU A 166 -4.73 -10.69 -1.62
C LEU A 166 -5.71 -11.76 -1.16
N ILE A 167 -5.95 -11.82 0.15
CA ILE A 167 -6.81 -12.83 0.77
C ILE A 167 -7.97 -12.11 1.45
N GLY A 168 -9.16 -12.19 0.85
CA GLY A 168 -10.38 -11.61 1.40
C GLY A 168 -11.02 -12.48 2.48
N HIS A 169 -11.84 -11.83 3.32
CA HIS A 169 -12.58 -12.47 4.41
C HIS A 169 -11.67 -13.18 5.42
N VAL A 170 -10.58 -12.53 5.83
CA VAL A 170 -9.65 -13.00 6.87
C VAL A 170 -9.67 -12.04 8.07
N GLY A 171 -9.94 -12.57 9.26
CA GLY A 171 -10.02 -11.75 10.47
C GLY A 171 -8.69 -11.39 11.13
N THR A 172 -7.60 -12.11 10.84
CA THR A 172 -6.29 -11.89 11.50
C THR A 172 -5.11 -12.16 10.56
N GLU A 173 -3.98 -11.51 10.82
CA GLU A 173 -2.73 -11.76 10.09
C GLU A 173 -2.27 -13.23 10.18
N GLU A 174 -2.51 -13.89 11.31
CA GLU A 174 -2.14 -15.29 11.52
C GLU A 174 -2.92 -16.22 10.60
N THR A 175 -4.24 -16.00 10.48
CA THR A 175 -5.08 -16.74 9.51
C THR A 175 -4.63 -16.46 8.08
N ALA A 176 -4.33 -15.20 7.74
CA ALA A 176 -3.79 -14.85 6.42
C ALA A 176 -2.48 -15.57 6.11
N ARG A 177 -1.55 -15.67 7.07
CA ARG A 177 -0.29 -16.41 6.91
C ARG A 177 -0.53 -17.88 6.61
N GLN A 178 -1.44 -18.51 7.36
CA GLN A 178 -1.77 -19.92 7.13
C GLN A 178 -2.37 -20.15 5.75
N VAL A 179 -3.37 -19.35 5.36
CA VAL A 179 -4.01 -19.47 4.05
C VAL A 179 -3.01 -19.18 2.91
N ALA A 180 -2.14 -18.19 3.08
CA ALA A 180 -1.10 -17.89 2.11
C ALA A 180 -0.11 -19.05 1.92
N SER A 181 0.32 -19.68 3.02
CA SER A 181 1.19 -20.85 2.99
C SER A 181 0.55 -22.00 2.21
N ASP A 182 -0.71 -22.31 2.49
CA ASP A 182 -1.47 -23.34 1.79
C ASP A 182 -1.57 -23.04 0.29
N VAL A 183 -1.90 -21.80 -0.08
CA VAL A 183 -2.03 -21.36 -1.48
C VAL A 183 -0.70 -21.47 -2.21
N TRP A 184 0.41 -20.99 -1.62
CA TRP A 184 1.71 -21.10 -2.25
C TRP A 184 2.15 -22.54 -2.46
N ASN A 185 1.88 -23.45 -1.52
CA ASN A 185 2.19 -24.88 -1.67
C ASN A 185 1.39 -25.56 -2.79
N GLU A 186 0.22 -25.01 -3.15
CA GLU A 186 -0.63 -25.55 -4.23
C GLU A 186 -0.19 -25.03 -5.62
N ILE A 187 0.20 -23.76 -5.70
CA ILE A 187 0.46 -23.08 -6.97
C ILE A 187 1.92 -23.15 -7.43
N LEU A 188 2.89 -23.16 -6.49
CA LEU A 188 4.33 -23.29 -6.75
C LEU A 188 4.72 -24.75 -7.00
#